data_AF-A0A841LK77-F1
#
_entry.id   AF-A0A841LK77-F1
#
_cell.length_a   1.000
_cell.length_b   1.000
_cell.length_c   1.000
_cell.angle_alpha   90.00
_cell.angle_beta   90.00
_cell.angle_gamma   90.00
#
_symmetry.space_group_name_H-M   'P 1'
#
loop_
_entity.id
_entity.type
_entity.pdbx_description
1 polymer ?
#
loop_
_entity_poly.entity_id
_entity_poly.type
_entity_poly.pdbx_seq_one_letter_code
_entity_poly.pdbx_strand_id
1 'polypeptide(L)'
;MFAIDDRSWRGKKATLRFSLISSSREEAEDGEGADAGWIEWEFTSDARNLIQESETYAVLNRQAVLGFRSGYALKLYEMGALRLHRRQSSWRGDMTALRAALGISPNVYTDFAQLRRKVLEKAKSEIDQLAHFRVEWREIRQGRTVTEIEFRFEPKDAPSHLATVEEIERHAVGRKARREGIVEAVRAEPVAFSPTPPPEASSEVTFPRGSIEYGPEILPKIAKRHGGGWDIDLIAEAYRAQMGDRLVKLRGAKLISSWTGFCESFVARRGRP
;
A
#
# COMPACT_ATOMS: atom_id res chain seq x y z
N MET A 1 -18.22 14.78 -23.17
CA MET A 1 -17.74 15.82 -24.11
C MET A 1 -17.41 17.04 -23.30
N PHE A 2 -16.20 17.57 -23.43
CA PHE A 2 -15.76 18.80 -22.76
C PHE A 2 -16.44 20.00 -23.40
N ALA A 3 -16.59 21.09 -22.65
CA ALA A 3 -17.23 22.29 -23.12
C ALA A 3 -16.57 23.54 -22.52
N ILE A 4 -16.33 24.56 -23.34
CA ILE A 4 -15.81 25.86 -22.93
C ILE A 4 -16.62 26.98 -23.58
N ASP A 5 -16.66 28.15 -22.94
CA ASP A 5 -17.22 29.36 -23.53
C ASP A 5 -16.33 29.82 -24.70
N ASP A 6 -16.93 30.14 -25.84
CA ASP A 6 -16.23 30.49 -27.09
C ASP A 6 -17.03 31.48 -27.94
N ARG A 7 -16.52 31.86 -29.12
CA ARG A 7 -17.23 32.62 -30.15
C ARG A 7 -17.33 31.84 -31.45
N SER A 8 -18.53 31.78 -32.01
CA SER A 8 -18.76 31.24 -33.34
C SER A 8 -17.99 32.02 -34.41
N TRP A 9 -17.84 31.45 -35.60
CA TRP A 9 -17.28 32.14 -36.78
C TRP A 9 -17.98 33.47 -37.14
N ARG A 10 -19.21 33.68 -36.63
CA ARG A 10 -19.99 34.92 -36.77
C ARG A 10 -19.78 35.92 -35.61
N GLY A 11 -18.83 35.67 -34.72
CA GLY A 11 -18.51 36.48 -33.53
C GLY A 11 -19.51 36.39 -32.37
N LYS A 12 -20.58 35.59 -32.49
CA LYS A 12 -21.59 35.41 -31.43
C LYS A 12 -21.10 34.45 -30.33
N LYS A 13 -21.54 34.68 -29.08
CA LYS A 13 -21.29 33.76 -27.96
C LYS A 13 -21.73 32.36 -28.33
N ALA A 14 -20.84 31.40 -28.13
CA ALA A 14 -21.04 30.00 -28.42
C ALA A 14 -20.42 29.16 -27.30
N THR A 15 -20.66 27.85 -27.36
CA THR A 15 -20.00 26.87 -26.52
C THR A 15 -19.29 25.90 -27.44
N LEU A 16 -17.96 25.88 -27.39
CA LEU A 16 -17.17 24.87 -28.08
C LEU A 16 -17.30 23.55 -27.33
N ARG A 17 -17.59 22.47 -28.04
CA ARG A 17 -17.68 21.11 -27.47
C ARG A 17 -16.70 20.20 -28.18
N PHE A 18 -15.86 19.51 -27.40
CA PHE A 18 -14.79 18.67 -27.95
C PHE A 18 -14.60 17.36 -27.16
N SER A 19 -14.00 16.37 -27.81
CA SER A 19 -13.58 15.11 -27.18
C SER A 19 -12.27 15.30 -26.43
N LEU A 20 -12.02 14.48 -25.40
CA LEU A 20 -10.73 14.46 -24.72
C LEU A 20 -9.65 13.83 -25.60
N ILE A 21 -9.96 12.66 -26.16
CA ILE A 21 -9.04 11.80 -26.89
C ILE A 21 -9.37 11.93 -28.39
N SER A 22 -8.36 12.18 -29.22
CA SER A 22 -8.46 12.23 -30.68
C SER A 22 -8.32 10.84 -31.30
N SER A 23 -7.41 10.02 -30.78
CA SER A 23 -7.14 8.67 -31.25
C SER A 23 -6.70 7.76 -30.11
N SER A 24 -6.92 6.46 -30.27
CA SER A 24 -6.39 5.42 -29.41
C SER A 24 -6.06 4.19 -30.26
N ARG A 25 -4.92 3.55 -29.98
CA ARG A 25 -4.49 2.28 -30.57
C ARG A 25 -4.11 1.34 -29.44
N GLU A 26 -4.48 0.09 -29.61
CA GLU A 26 -4.12 -0.99 -28.70
C GLU A 26 -3.27 -1.96 -29.50
N GLU A 27 -2.11 -2.30 -28.97
CA GLU A 27 -1.26 -3.35 -29.52
C GLU A 27 -1.68 -4.68 -28.89
N ALA A 28 -2.21 -5.57 -29.72
CA ALA A 28 -2.48 -6.95 -29.34
C ALA A 28 -1.31 -7.81 -29.81
N GLU A 29 -0.52 -8.36 -28.88
CA GLU A 29 0.42 -9.42 -29.18
C GLU A 29 -0.36 -10.74 -29.32
N ASP A 30 -0.59 -11.19 -30.55
CA ASP A 30 -1.22 -12.47 -30.83
C ASP A 30 -0.14 -13.58 -30.88
N GLY A 31 0.08 -14.30 -29.78
CA GLY A 31 1.00 -15.45 -29.73
C GLY A 31 1.20 -16.07 -28.33
N GLU A 32 1.69 -17.31 -28.27
CA GLU A 32 2.17 -17.91 -27.01
C GLU A 32 3.39 -17.13 -26.50
N GLY A 33 3.25 -16.41 -25.39
CA GLY A 33 4.30 -15.59 -24.78
C GLY A 33 4.04 -14.07 -24.77
N ALA A 34 2.84 -13.63 -25.12
CA ALA A 34 2.43 -12.23 -24.99
C ALA A 34 2.34 -11.79 -23.51
N ASP A 35 3.41 -11.19 -22.99
CA ASP A 35 3.53 -10.78 -21.60
C ASP A 35 3.28 -9.26 -21.38
N ALA A 36 3.09 -8.48 -22.46
CA ALA A 36 2.84 -7.04 -22.41
C ALA A 36 1.75 -6.58 -23.37
N GLY A 37 1.09 -5.46 -23.04
CA GLY A 37 0.12 -4.80 -23.90
C GLY A 37 0.32 -3.29 -23.87
N TRP A 38 0.30 -2.66 -25.05
CA TRP A 38 0.52 -1.23 -25.19
C TRP A 38 -0.75 -0.51 -25.60
N ILE A 39 -0.95 0.68 -25.03
CA ILE A 39 -2.01 1.60 -25.43
C ILE A 39 -1.36 2.93 -25.80
N GLU A 40 -1.49 3.30 -27.07
CA GLU A 40 -1.19 4.63 -27.55
C GLU A 40 -2.48 5.44 -27.58
N TRP A 41 -2.40 6.71 -27.20
CA TRP A 41 -3.52 7.62 -27.32
C TRP A 41 -3.03 9.06 -27.44
N GLU A 42 -3.86 9.92 -28.02
CA GLU A 42 -3.54 11.33 -28.20
C GLU A 42 -4.69 12.20 -27.69
N PHE A 43 -4.36 13.29 -26.97
CA PHE A 43 -5.32 14.33 -26.63
C PHE A 43 -5.67 15.17 -27.86
N THR A 44 -6.92 15.63 -27.94
CA THR A 44 -7.30 16.67 -28.91
C THR A 44 -6.50 17.96 -28.66
N SER A 45 -6.34 18.79 -29.70
CA SER A 45 -5.71 20.11 -29.57
C SER A 45 -6.41 20.97 -28.51
N ASP A 46 -7.74 20.96 -28.53
CA ASP A 46 -8.56 21.72 -27.58
C ASP A 46 -8.37 21.25 -26.14
N ALA A 47 -8.27 19.93 -25.92
CA ALA A 47 -7.98 19.38 -24.60
C ALA A 47 -6.59 19.76 -24.10
N ARG A 48 -5.57 19.71 -24.97
CA ARG A 48 -4.22 20.15 -24.61
C ARG A 48 -4.18 21.62 -24.19
N ASN A 49 -4.81 22.49 -24.98
CA ASN A 49 -4.91 23.92 -24.67
C ASN A 49 -5.62 24.15 -23.34
N LEU A 50 -6.79 23.51 -23.15
CA LEU A 50 -7.56 23.62 -21.90
C LEU A 50 -6.73 23.19 -20.68
N ILE A 51 -5.99 22.08 -20.77
CA ILE A 51 -5.15 21.59 -19.67
C ILE A 51 -3.99 22.55 -19.40
N GLN A 52 -3.34 23.04 -20.46
CA GLN A 52 -2.19 23.94 -20.36
C GLN A 52 -2.55 25.31 -19.78
N GLU A 53 -3.74 25.81 -20.09
CA GLU A 53 -4.25 27.10 -19.59
C GLU A 53 -4.88 27.02 -18.19
N SER A 54 -5.02 25.81 -17.62
CA SER A 54 -5.67 25.63 -16.33
C SER A 54 -4.80 26.11 -15.17
N GLU A 55 -5.25 27.15 -14.47
CA GLU A 55 -4.61 27.65 -13.24
C GLU A 55 -4.95 26.83 -11.99
N THR A 56 -5.90 25.91 -12.11
CA THR A 56 -6.38 25.08 -11.00
C THR A 56 -5.93 23.63 -11.20
N TYR A 57 -5.13 23.14 -10.26
CA TYR A 57 -4.62 21.76 -10.25
C TYR A 57 -4.71 21.16 -8.84
N ALA A 58 -4.79 19.83 -8.81
CA ALA A 58 -4.72 19.01 -7.60
C ALA A 58 -3.67 17.91 -7.80
N VAL A 59 -2.91 17.62 -6.74
CA VAL A 59 -2.03 16.46 -6.71
C VAL A 59 -2.82 15.27 -6.16
N LEU A 60 -2.87 14.19 -6.93
CA LEU A 60 -3.56 12.97 -6.53
C LEU A 60 -2.55 11.86 -6.24
N ASN A 61 -2.67 11.24 -5.07
CA ASN A 61 -1.95 10.00 -4.79
C ASN A 61 -2.49 8.86 -5.68
N ARG A 62 -1.63 8.33 -6.57
CA ARG A 62 -1.97 7.25 -7.52
C ARG A 62 -2.48 6.00 -6.82
N GLN A 63 -1.85 5.55 -5.73
CA GLN A 63 -2.24 4.33 -5.04
C GLN A 63 -3.61 4.48 -4.37
N ALA A 64 -3.91 5.66 -3.81
CA ALA A 64 -5.23 5.97 -3.27
C ALA A 64 -6.29 5.94 -4.39
N VAL A 65 -6.03 6.62 -5.51
CA VAL A 65 -6.93 6.67 -6.68
C VAL A 65 -7.26 5.27 -7.19
N LEU A 66 -6.24 4.43 -7.40
CA LEU A 66 -6.41 3.03 -7.84
C LEU A 66 -7.00 2.13 -6.73
N GLY A 67 -6.92 2.56 -5.48
CA GLY A 67 -7.42 1.82 -4.32
C GLY A 67 -8.92 2.00 -4.07
N PHE A 68 -9.52 3.09 -4.56
CA PHE A 68 -10.95 3.34 -4.43
C PHE A 68 -11.79 2.34 -5.23
N ARG A 69 -12.88 1.86 -4.62
CA ARG A 69 -13.86 0.97 -5.25
C ARG A 69 -15.13 1.72 -5.67
N SER A 70 -15.36 2.90 -5.11
CA SER A 70 -16.50 3.76 -5.47
C SER A 70 -16.07 4.94 -6.34
N GLY A 71 -16.71 5.11 -7.50
CA GLY A 71 -16.56 6.32 -8.31
C GLY A 71 -16.95 7.59 -7.55
N TYR A 72 -17.87 7.50 -6.59
CA TYR A 72 -18.23 8.64 -5.73
C TYR A 72 -17.14 8.96 -4.70
N ALA A 73 -16.44 7.94 -4.18
CA ALA A 73 -15.26 8.16 -3.34
C ALA A 73 -14.17 8.89 -4.11
N LEU A 74 -13.91 8.47 -5.36
CA LEU A 74 -12.96 9.15 -6.23
C LEU A 74 -13.37 10.62 -6.48
N LYS A 75 -14.63 10.89 -6.83
CA LYS A 75 -15.11 12.26 -7.05
C LYS A 75 -14.99 13.14 -5.80
N LEU A 76 -15.37 12.64 -4.63
CA LEU A 76 -15.25 13.37 -3.38
C LEU A 76 -13.79 13.58 -2.96
N TYR A 77 -12.91 12.60 -3.26
CA TYR A 77 -11.47 12.73 -3.07
C TYR A 77 -10.86 13.81 -3.99
N GLU A 78 -11.22 13.83 -5.27
CA GLU A 78 -10.79 14.89 -6.21
C GLU A 78 -11.23 16.28 -5.73
N MET A 79 -12.48 16.42 -5.27
CA MET A 79 -12.99 17.67 -4.69
C MET A 79 -12.16 18.14 -3.50
N GLY A 80 -11.76 17.20 -2.64
CA GLY A 80 -10.93 17.45 -1.47
C GLY A 80 -9.50 17.82 -1.83
N ALA A 81 -8.86 17.07 -2.72
CA ALA A 81 -7.50 17.33 -3.18
C ALA A 81 -7.36 18.71 -3.87
N LEU A 82 -8.41 19.16 -4.57
CA LEU A 82 -8.48 20.52 -5.15
C LEU A 82 -8.55 21.64 -4.10
N ARG A 83 -9.05 21.33 -2.89
CA ARG A 83 -9.33 22.31 -1.82
C ARG A 83 -8.37 22.25 -0.66
N LEU A 84 -7.69 21.13 -0.48
CA LEU A 84 -6.70 20.97 0.57
C LEU A 84 -5.63 22.05 0.41
N HIS A 85 -5.27 22.71 1.51
CA HIS A 85 -4.31 23.82 1.55
C HIS A 85 -4.70 25.08 0.76
N ARG A 86 -5.97 25.23 0.35
CA ARG A 86 -6.49 26.47 -0.26
C ARG A 86 -7.16 27.35 0.78
N ARG A 87 -7.23 28.67 0.51
CA ARG A 87 -7.93 29.65 1.35
C ARG A 87 -9.40 29.30 1.58
N GLN A 88 -10.05 28.74 0.55
CA GLN A 88 -11.41 28.23 0.64
C GLN A 88 -11.36 26.69 0.58
N SER A 89 -11.15 26.08 1.73
CA SER A 89 -10.99 24.62 1.87
C SER A 89 -12.32 23.88 1.96
N SER A 90 -13.45 24.58 2.09
CA SER A 90 -14.77 23.96 2.13
C SER A 90 -15.47 23.98 0.77
N TRP A 91 -16.36 23.01 0.59
CA TRP A 91 -17.34 23.01 -0.49
C TRP A 91 -18.72 23.09 0.14
N ARG A 92 -19.60 23.95 -0.36
CA ARG A 92 -20.98 24.09 0.11
C ARG A 92 -21.92 24.10 -1.10
N GLY A 93 -23.05 23.41 -0.97
CA GLY A 93 -24.07 23.37 -2.01
C GLY A 93 -25.35 22.67 -1.55
N ASP A 94 -26.40 22.85 -2.32
CA ASP A 94 -27.66 22.13 -2.15
C ASP A 94 -27.57 20.69 -2.70
N MET A 95 -28.68 19.96 -2.62
CA MET A 95 -28.77 18.60 -3.14
C MET A 95 -28.49 18.52 -4.66
N THR A 96 -28.91 19.53 -5.42
CA THR A 96 -28.73 19.59 -6.88
C THR A 96 -27.26 19.74 -7.22
N ALA A 97 -26.58 20.69 -6.58
CA ALA A 97 -25.15 20.92 -6.73
C ALA A 97 -24.33 19.71 -6.27
N LEU A 98 -24.74 19.04 -5.18
CA LEU A 98 -24.07 17.83 -4.71
C LEU A 98 -24.15 16.69 -5.72
N ARG A 99 -25.34 16.45 -6.28
CA ARG A 99 -25.52 15.42 -7.31
C ARG A 99 -24.68 15.74 -8.54
N ALA A 100 -24.70 17.00 -8.99
CA ALA A 100 -23.88 17.43 -10.13
C ALA A 100 -22.37 17.21 -9.86
N ALA A 101 -21.88 17.59 -8.67
CA ALA A 101 -20.49 17.43 -8.29
C ALA A 101 -20.04 15.95 -8.24
N LEU A 102 -20.93 15.04 -7.83
CA LEU A 102 -20.66 13.60 -7.75
C LEU A 102 -21.03 12.83 -9.03
N GLY A 103 -21.54 13.50 -10.07
CA GLY A 103 -22.00 12.86 -11.31
C GLY A 103 -23.24 11.97 -11.13
N ILE A 104 -24.10 12.30 -10.17
CA ILE A 104 -25.34 11.57 -9.86
C ILE A 104 -26.49 12.15 -10.68
N SER A 105 -27.26 11.30 -11.35
CA SER A 105 -28.47 11.71 -12.07
C SER A 105 -29.52 12.33 -11.12
N PRO A 106 -30.28 13.36 -11.53
CA PRO A 106 -31.30 13.99 -10.68
C PRO A 106 -32.34 13.04 -10.09
N ASN A 107 -32.59 11.91 -10.76
CA ASN A 107 -33.61 10.93 -10.39
C ASN A 107 -33.06 9.79 -9.50
N VAL A 108 -31.79 9.84 -9.13
CA VAL A 108 -31.13 8.81 -8.31
C VAL A 108 -30.80 9.41 -6.94
N TYR A 109 -31.08 8.66 -5.87
CA TYR A 109 -30.97 9.14 -4.50
C TYR A 109 -31.78 10.43 -4.27
N THR A 110 -33.10 10.31 -4.49
CA THR A 110 -34.01 11.45 -4.54
C THR A 110 -34.12 12.17 -3.20
N ASP A 111 -34.01 11.44 -2.08
CA ASP A 111 -33.92 12.01 -0.75
C ASP A 111 -32.48 11.99 -0.19
N PHE A 112 -32.22 12.91 0.74
CA PHE A 112 -30.90 13.08 1.34
C PHE A 112 -30.46 11.89 2.21
N ALA A 113 -31.38 11.21 2.90
CA ALA A 113 -31.04 10.07 3.75
C ALA A 113 -30.53 8.89 2.90
N GLN A 114 -31.13 8.67 1.73
CA GLN A 114 -30.66 7.68 0.77
C GLN A 114 -29.27 8.04 0.24
N LEU A 115 -29.07 9.30 -0.20
CA LEU A 115 -27.77 9.76 -0.70
C LEU A 115 -26.68 9.66 0.38
N ARG A 116 -26.98 10.09 1.61
CA ARG A 116 -26.07 9.98 2.75
C ARG A 116 -25.59 8.55 2.97
N ARG A 117 -26.53 7.60 3.13
CA ARG A 117 -26.23 6.19 3.43
C ARG A 117 -25.58 5.44 2.26
N LYS A 118 -26.02 5.70 1.03
CA LYS A 118 -25.57 4.94 -0.15
C LYS A 118 -24.32 5.54 -0.79
N VAL A 119 -24.06 6.82 -0.56
CA VAL A 119 -22.96 7.56 -1.20
C VAL A 119 -22.01 8.14 -0.17
N LEU A 120 -22.45 9.10 0.64
CA LEU A 120 -21.52 9.92 1.45
C LEU A 120 -20.80 9.10 2.52
N GLU A 121 -21.51 8.29 3.29
CA GLU A 121 -20.92 7.48 4.35
C GLU A 121 -19.94 6.45 3.78
N LYS A 122 -20.28 5.84 2.64
CA LYS A 122 -19.40 4.90 1.96
C LYS A 122 -18.16 5.59 1.41
N ALA A 123 -18.34 6.72 0.73
CA ALA A 123 -17.26 7.51 0.16
C ALA A 123 -16.31 8.02 1.25
N LYS A 124 -16.85 8.58 2.34
CA LYS A 124 -16.06 8.98 3.52
C LYS A 124 -15.27 7.81 4.08
N SER A 125 -15.89 6.65 4.27
CA SER A 125 -15.19 5.47 4.80
C SER A 125 -14.02 5.03 3.91
N GLU A 126 -14.14 5.16 2.58
CA GLU A 126 -13.05 4.89 1.63
C GLU A 126 -11.94 5.92 1.74
N ILE A 127 -12.30 7.21 1.75
CA ILE A 127 -11.35 8.33 1.83
C ILE A 127 -10.59 8.29 3.15
N ASP A 128 -11.30 8.13 4.27
CA ASP A 128 -10.70 8.05 5.60
C ASP A 128 -9.74 6.86 5.73
N GLN A 129 -9.89 5.81 4.92
CA GLN A 129 -8.97 4.68 4.90
C GLN A 129 -7.76 4.89 3.96
N LEU A 130 -7.93 5.56 2.82
CA LEU A 130 -6.95 5.54 1.72
C LEU A 130 -6.33 6.91 1.36
N ALA A 131 -6.95 8.01 1.76
CA ALA A 131 -6.48 9.35 1.42
C ALA A 131 -5.59 9.95 2.52
N HIS A 132 -4.73 10.90 2.17
CA HIS A 132 -3.87 11.64 3.10
C HIS A 132 -4.62 12.70 3.93
N PHE A 133 -5.92 12.86 3.69
CA PHE A 133 -6.83 13.74 4.44
C PHE A 133 -8.09 12.99 4.84
N ARG A 134 -8.89 13.58 5.73
CA ARG A 134 -10.24 13.15 6.10
C ARG A 134 -11.26 14.08 5.49
N VAL A 135 -12.45 13.54 5.21
CA VAL A 135 -13.60 14.34 4.77
C VAL A 135 -14.64 14.39 5.87
N GLU A 136 -14.99 15.58 6.31
CA GLU A 136 -16.09 15.81 7.24
C GLU A 136 -17.20 16.60 6.54
N TRP A 137 -18.44 16.48 7.02
CA TRP A 137 -19.52 17.33 6.54
C TRP A 137 -20.47 17.75 7.63
N ARG A 138 -21.13 18.89 7.41
CA ARG A 138 -22.27 19.33 8.20
C ARG A 138 -23.50 19.53 7.32
N GLU A 139 -24.65 19.17 7.86
CA GLU A 139 -25.94 19.42 7.26
C GLU A 139 -26.46 20.80 7.70
N ILE A 140 -26.85 21.63 6.76
CA ILE A 140 -27.50 22.91 7.00
C ILE A 140 -28.99 22.69 6.76
N ARG A 141 -29.80 22.97 7.79
CA ARG A 141 -31.22 22.63 7.82
C ARG A 141 -32.09 23.86 7.92
N GLN A 142 -33.23 23.82 7.24
CA GLN A 142 -34.36 24.73 7.45
C GLN A 142 -35.53 23.90 7.98
N GLY A 143 -35.79 24.01 9.28
CA GLY A 143 -36.71 23.11 9.97
C GLY A 143 -36.20 21.66 9.95
N ARG A 144 -37.02 20.73 9.42
CA ARG A 144 -36.68 19.30 9.32
C ARG A 144 -35.91 18.94 8.04
N THR A 145 -35.86 19.85 7.07
CA THR A 145 -35.30 19.59 5.74
C THR A 145 -33.85 20.03 5.67
N VAL A 146 -32.98 19.16 5.14
CA VAL A 146 -31.60 19.54 4.78
C VAL A 146 -31.66 20.36 3.51
N THR A 147 -31.27 21.63 3.60
CA THR A 147 -31.25 22.55 2.46
C THR A 147 -29.89 22.53 1.76
N GLU A 148 -28.82 22.44 2.54
CA GLU A 148 -27.45 22.43 2.02
C GLU A 148 -26.55 21.50 2.84
N ILE A 149 -25.42 21.16 2.25
CA ILE A 149 -24.33 20.44 2.90
C ILE A 149 -23.03 21.23 2.72
N GLU A 150 -22.18 21.19 3.73
CA GLU A 150 -20.84 21.73 3.65
C GLU A 150 -19.81 20.66 3.99
N PHE A 151 -18.94 20.35 3.04
CA PHE A 151 -17.77 19.49 3.23
C PHE A 151 -16.56 20.30 3.69
N ARG A 152 -15.76 19.67 4.55
CA ARG A 152 -14.43 20.11 4.95
C ARG A 152 -13.45 18.98 4.72
N PHE A 153 -12.25 19.35 4.29
CA PHE A 153 -11.17 18.42 4.02
C PHE A 153 -9.98 18.80 4.89
N GLU A 154 -9.58 17.88 5.76
CA GLU A 154 -8.61 18.14 6.82
C GLU A 154 -7.44 17.17 6.70
N PRO A 155 -6.18 17.66 6.68
CA PRO A 155 -5.02 16.78 6.62
C PRO A 155 -5.01 15.84 7.82
N LYS A 156 -4.59 14.60 7.60
CA LYS A 156 -4.41 13.64 8.68
C LYS A 156 -3.24 14.04 9.56
N ASP A 157 -3.36 13.78 10.87
CA ASP A 157 -2.23 13.79 11.78
C ASP A 157 -1.25 12.65 11.44
N ALA A 158 -0.02 12.74 11.94
CA ALA A 158 1.04 11.80 11.57
C ALA A 158 0.66 10.33 11.83
N PRO A 159 0.08 9.93 12.99
CA PRO A 159 -0.33 8.55 13.21
C PRO A 159 -1.38 8.05 12.20
N SER A 160 -2.42 8.85 11.91
CA SER A 160 -3.44 8.45 10.94
C SER A 160 -2.90 8.38 9.51
N HIS A 161 -1.96 9.27 9.17
CA HIS A 161 -1.29 9.23 7.88
C HIS A 161 -0.45 7.96 7.73
N LEU A 162 0.32 7.56 8.75
CA LEU A 162 1.07 6.30 8.74
C LEU A 162 0.16 5.09 8.56
N ALA A 163 -0.96 5.01 9.31
CA ALA A 163 -1.94 3.94 9.15
C ALA A 163 -2.54 3.87 7.73
N THR A 164 -2.64 5.02 7.05
CA THR A 164 -3.10 5.10 5.65
C THR A 164 -2.06 4.50 4.70
N VAL A 165 -0.79 4.85 4.89
CA VAL A 165 0.32 4.30 4.10
C VAL A 165 0.39 2.79 4.25
N GLU A 166 0.34 2.28 5.49
CA GLU A 166 0.30 0.84 5.75
C GLU A 166 -0.90 0.15 5.08
N GLU A 167 -2.08 0.76 5.11
CA GLU A 167 -3.27 0.16 4.49
C GLU A 167 -3.20 0.13 2.96
N ILE A 168 -2.53 1.11 2.35
CA ILE A 168 -2.27 1.13 0.91
C ILE A 168 -1.34 -0.03 0.50
N GLU A 169 -0.34 -0.33 1.32
CA GLU A 169 0.60 -1.43 1.09
C GLU A 169 -0.02 -2.81 1.27
N ARG A 170 -1.07 -2.92 2.11
CA ARG A 170 -1.79 -4.18 2.34
C ARG A 170 -2.62 -4.60 1.13
N HIS A 171 -2.79 -5.91 1.01
CA HIS A 171 -3.62 -6.52 -0.03
C HIS A 171 -5.10 -6.07 0.07
N ALA A 172 -5.71 -5.77 -1.08
CA ALA A 172 -7.04 -5.16 -1.17
C ALA A 172 -8.20 -6.05 -0.71
N VAL A 173 -8.03 -7.38 -0.71
CA VAL A 173 -9.10 -8.35 -0.38
C VAL A 173 -9.65 -8.14 1.04
N GLY A 174 -8.77 -7.91 2.02
CA GLY A 174 -9.18 -7.70 3.42
C GLY A 174 -9.56 -6.25 3.76
N ARG A 175 -9.48 -5.33 2.80
CA ARG A 175 -9.59 -3.88 3.05
C ARG A 175 -10.94 -3.47 3.62
N LYS A 176 -12.02 -4.04 3.06
CA LYS A 176 -13.39 -3.78 3.52
C LYS A 176 -13.60 -4.28 4.95
N ALA A 177 -13.18 -5.53 5.23
CA ALA A 177 -13.29 -6.11 6.56
C ALA A 177 -12.49 -5.29 7.61
N ARG A 178 -11.28 -4.82 7.26
CA ARG A 178 -10.46 -3.93 8.11
C ARG A 178 -11.17 -2.63 8.42
N ARG A 179 -11.79 -2.01 7.41
CA ARG A 179 -12.54 -0.77 7.58
C ARG A 179 -13.78 -0.93 8.46
N GLU A 180 -14.49 -2.03 8.29
CA GLU A 180 -15.72 -2.34 9.05
C GLU A 180 -15.41 -2.90 10.44
N GLY A 181 -14.13 -3.11 10.80
CA GLY A 181 -13.72 -3.66 12.08
C GLY A 181 -14.09 -5.14 12.27
N ILE A 182 -14.34 -5.87 11.18
CA ILE A 182 -14.81 -7.27 11.19
C ILE A 182 -13.65 -8.26 11.23
N VAL A 183 -12.42 -7.81 10.98
CA VAL A 183 -11.23 -8.67 11.16
C VAL A 183 -10.91 -8.82 12.62
N GLU A 184 -10.73 -10.08 13.03
CA GLU A 184 -10.00 -10.40 14.24
C GLU A 184 -8.57 -9.90 14.06
N ALA A 185 -8.13 -9.03 14.97
CA ALA A 185 -6.73 -8.73 15.08
C ALA A 185 -6.04 -10.02 15.51
N VAL A 186 -5.40 -10.73 14.58
CA VAL A 186 -4.34 -11.66 14.93
C VAL A 186 -3.20 -10.80 15.45
N ARG A 187 -3.34 -10.36 16.71
CA ARG A 187 -2.17 -10.15 17.54
C ARG A 187 -1.54 -11.53 17.56
N ALA A 188 -0.50 -11.72 16.76
CA ALA A 188 0.67 -12.31 17.36
C ALA A 188 0.88 -11.44 18.61
N GLU A 189 0.47 -11.95 19.77
CA GLU A 189 1.13 -11.48 20.98
C GLU A 189 2.61 -11.48 20.60
N PRO A 190 3.39 -10.42 20.90
CA PRO A 190 4.82 -10.64 20.97
C PRO A 190 4.89 -11.90 21.80
N VAL A 191 5.40 -12.99 21.24
CA VAL A 191 5.72 -14.15 22.04
C VAL A 191 6.61 -13.51 23.06
N ALA A 192 6.04 -13.27 24.24
CA ALA A 192 6.81 -13.01 25.41
C ALA A 192 7.56 -14.32 25.45
N PHE A 193 8.78 -14.30 24.93
CA PHE A 193 9.85 -14.95 25.61
C PHE A 193 9.72 -14.43 27.04
N SER A 194 8.84 -15.09 27.80
CA SER A 194 9.02 -15.21 29.22
C SER A 194 10.49 -15.57 29.30
N PRO A 195 11.35 -14.73 29.90
CA PRO A 195 12.67 -15.19 30.24
C PRO A 195 12.38 -16.40 31.12
N THR A 196 12.49 -17.58 30.52
CA THR A 196 12.51 -18.83 31.26
C THR A 196 13.53 -18.56 32.35
N PRO A 197 13.19 -18.73 33.64
CA PRO A 197 14.18 -18.56 34.69
C PRO A 197 15.41 -19.36 34.25
N PRO A 198 16.61 -18.75 34.31
CA PRO A 198 17.78 -19.28 33.63
C PRO A 198 17.88 -20.76 33.97
N PRO A 199 17.89 -21.68 32.98
CA PRO A 199 18.09 -23.06 33.30
C PRO A 199 19.46 -23.11 33.97
N GLU A 200 19.44 -23.53 35.23
CA GLU A 200 20.62 -23.85 35.99
C GLU A 200 21.58 -24.64 35.09
N ALA A 201 22.85 -24.28 35.21
CA ALA A 201 23.94 -24.81 34.43
C ALA A 201 23.90 -26.35 34.35
N SER A 202 23.46 -26.89 33.21
CA SER A 202 24.22 -27.85 32.40
C SER A 202 23.39 -28.30 31.19
N SER A 203 23.69 -27.79 30.01
CA SER A 203 23.35 -28.50 28.77
C SER A 203 24.59 -28.56 27.91
N GLU A 204 25.19 -29.75 27.89
CA GLU A 204 26.34 -30.06 27.05
C GLU A 204 26.06 -29.65 25.59
N VAL A 205 26.87 -28.75 25.04
CA VAL A 205 26.76 -28.34 23.63
C VAL A 205 26.91 -29.57 22.74
N THR A 206 25.89 -29.86 21.93
CA THR A 206 25.87 -30.96 20.94
C THR A 206 25.87 -30.38 19.52
N PHE A 207 26.32 -31.15 18.52
CA PHE A 207 26.32 -30.67 17.13
C PHE A 207 24.96 -30.91 16.47
N PRO A 208 24.26 -29.88 15.96
CA PRO A 208 22.93 -30.01 15.38
C PRO A 208 22.92 -30.82 14.08
N ARG A 209 21.79 -31.49 13.80
CA ARG A 209 21.54 -32.20 12.52
C ARG A 209 21.09 -31.29 11.37
N GLY A 210 20.51 -30.13 11.67
CA GLY A 210 20.05 -29.14 10.67
C GLY A 210 21.02 -27.95 10.51
N SER A 211 20.57 -26.89 9.84
CA SER A 211 21.34 -25.65 9.73
C SER A 211 21.84 -25.21 11.10
N ILE A 212 23.13 -24.87 11.17
CA ILE A 212 23.70 -24.33 12.41
C ILE A 212 23.65 -22.81 12.42
N GLU A 213 23.37 -22.15 11.29
CA GLU A 213 23.35 -20.69 11.15
C GLU A 213 22.46 -20.00 12.21
N TYR A 214 21.30 -20.60 12.51
CA TYR A 214 20.32 -20.10 13.48
C TYR A 214 20.35 -20.86 14.83
N GLY A 215 21.38 -21.68 15.06
CA GLY A 215 21.55 -22.54 16.23
C GLY A 215 22.33 -21.90 17.40
N PRO A 216 22.67 -22.69 18.44
CA PRO A 216 23.36 -22.19 19.64
C PRO A 216 24.63 -21.43 19.27
N GLU A 217 24.76 -20.20 19.79
CA GLU A 217 25.62 -19.13 19.26
C GLU A 217 27.11 -19.50 19.08
N ILE A 218 27.62 -20.54 19.74
CA ILE A 218 29.05 -20.88 19.76
C ILE A 218 29.52 -21.49 18.43
N LEU A 219 28.79 -22.45 17.86
CA LEU A 219 29.23 -23.17 16.65
C LEU A 219 29.27 -22.26 15.41
N PRO A 220 28.29 -21.38 15.17
CA PRO A 220 28.32 -20.44 14.04
C PRO A 220 29.41 -19.39 14.20
N LYS A 221 29.68 -18.93 15.43
CA LYS A 221 30.78 -17.98 15.70
C LYS A 221 32.13 -18.60 15.37
N ILE A 222 32.36 -19.87 15.72
CA ILE A 222 33.58 -20.61 15.36
C ILE A 222 33.70 -20.72 13.83
N ALA A 223 32.63 -21.10 13.15
CA ALA A 223 32.62 -21.22 11.68
C ALA A 223 32.91 -19.88 11.00
N LYS A 224 32.30 -18.79 11.46
CA LYS A 224 32.56 -17.43 10.93
C LYS A 224 34.01 -17.01 11.15
N ARG A 225 34.58 -17.32 12.32
CA ARG A 225 35.94 -16.91 12.69
C ARG A 225 37.03 -17.73 12.01
N HIS A 226 36.85 -19.04 11.91
CA HIS A 226 37.88 -19.97 11.44
C HIS A 226 37.59 -20.59 10.07
N GLY A 227 36.38 -20.41 9.52
CA GLY A 227 35.92 -20.97 8.25
C GLY A 227 36.26 -20.14 7.01
N GLY A 228 36.97 -19.01 7.14
CA GLY A 228 37.64 -18.34 6.02
C GLY A 228 36.71 -17.74 4.96
N GLY A 229 35.44 -17.46 5.30
CA GLY A 229 34.46 -16.86 4.39
C GLY A 229 33.58 -17.87 3.63
N TRP A 230 33.81 -19.17 3.82
CA TRP A 230 32.93 -20.21 3.28
C TRP A 230 31.59 -20.25 4.00
N ASP A 231 30.56 -20.68 3.27
CA ASP A 231 29.22 -20.89 3.81
C ASP A 231 29.24 -21.82 5.03
N ILE A 232 28.57 -21.39 6.11
CA ILE A 232 28.64 -22.06 7.42
C ILE A 232 28.02 -23.45 7.36
N ASP A 233 26.90 -23.59 6.66
CA ASP A 233 26.19 -24.86 6.56
C ASP A 233 26.93 -25.82 5.62
N LEU A 234 27.65 -25.31 4.63
CA LEU A 234 28.56 -26.09 3.79
C LEU A 234 29.72 -26.68 4.60
N ILE A 235 30.34 -25.90 5.49
CA ILE A 235 31.39 -26.41 6.40
C ILE A 235 30.78 -27.43 7.38
N ALA A 236 29.59 -27.14 7.91
CA ALA A 236 28.90 -28.01 8.86
C ALA A 236 28.57 -29.38 8.25
N GLU A 237 28.11 -29.40 7.00
CA GLU A 237 27.79 -30.63 6.28
C GLU A 237 29.04 -31.46 6.00
N ALA A 238 30.15 -30.82 5.59
CA ALA A 238 31.42 -31.50 5.42
C ALA A 238 31.94 -32.12 6.73
N TYR A 239 31.72 -31.46 7.86
CA TYR A 239 32.09 -31.98 9.17
C TYR A 239 31.23 -33.17 9.60
N ARG A 240 29.92 -33.14 9.33
CA ARG A 240 29.04 -34.29 9.53
C ARG A 240 29.49 -35.48 8.69
N ALA A 241 29.79 -35.25 7.41
CA ALA A 241 30.27 -36.28 6.50
C ALA A 241 31.60 -36.89 6.98
N GLN A 242 32.53 -36.07 7.49
CA GLN A 242 33.82 -36.57 7.98
C GLN A 242 33.70 -37.32 9.32
N MET A 243 32.84 -36.86 10.23
CA MET A 243 32.75 -37.40 11.59
C MET A 243 31.77 -38.56 11.73
N GLY A 244 30.71 -38.62 10.90
CA GLY A 244 29.68 -39.66 10.94
C GLY A 244 29.15 -39.91 12.36
N ASP A 245 29.06 -41.18 12.73
CA ASP A 245 28.55 -41.61 14.05
C ASP A 245 29.40 -41.12 15.24
N ARG A 246 30.66 -40.72 15.01
CA ARG A 246 31.54 -40.21 16.07
C ARG A 246 31.03 -38.87 16.61
N LEU A 247 30.31 -38.11 15.80
CA LEU A 247 29.73 -36.82 16.17
C LEU A 247 28.69 -36.97 17.31
N VAL A 248 27.99 -38.11 17.35
CA VAL A 248 27.00 -38.42 18.41
C VAL A 248 27.66 -38.53 19.78
N LYS A 249 28.97 -38.84 19.85
CA LYS A 249 29.74 -39.00 21.09
C LYS A 249 30.46 -37.71 21.53
N LEU A 250 30.45 -36.64 20.72
CA LEU A 250 31.14 -35.39 21.02
C LEU A 250 30.21 -34.37 21.68
N ARG A 251 30.65 -33.83 22.81
CA ARG A 251 29.89 -32.89 23.64
C ARG A 251 30.81 -31.81 24.24
N GLY A 252 30.26 -30.62 24.50
CA GLY A 252 30.93 -29.55 25.24
C GLY A 252 32.30 -29.16 24.66
N ALA A 253 33.32 -29.06 25.52
CA ALA A 253 34.65 -28.59 25.15
C ALA A 253 35.33 -29.47 24.07
N LYS A 254 35.11 -30.79 24.10
CA LYS A 254 35.67 -31.71 23.08
C LYS A 254 35.05 -31.46 21.71
N LEU A 255 33.74 -31.17 21.67
CA LEU A 255 33.08 -30.81 20.42
C LEU A 255 33.61 -29.48 19.88
N ILE A 256 33.75 -28.47 20.74
CA ILE A 256 34.26 -27.15 20.37
C ILE A 256 35.67 -27.25 19.76
N SER A 257 36.59 -27.97 20.42
CA SER A 257 37.95 -28.16 19.92
C SER A 257 37.98 -28.91 18.58
N SER A 258 37.19 -29.97 18.44
CA SER A 258 37.08 -30.75 17.19
C SER A 258 36.50 -29.90 16.04
N TRP A 259 35.48 -29.09 16.33
CA TRP A 259 34.86 -28.21 15.34
C TRP A 259 35.79 -27.09 14.89
N THR A 260 36.45 -26.39 15.82
CA THR A 260 37.42 -25.34 15.50
C THR A 260 38.54 -25.87 14.62
N GLY A 261 39.15 -27.00 15.01
CA GLY A 261 40.23 -27.60 14.22
C GLY A 261 39.76 -28.05 12.83
N PHE A 262 38.50 -28.53 12.71
CA PHE A 262 37.94 -28.84 11.40
C PHE A 262 37.79 -27.59 10.54
N CYS A 263 37.21 -26.49 11.05
CA CYS A 263 37.08 -25.24 10.29
C CYS A 263 38.43 -24.72 9.79
N GLU A 264 39.46 -24.74 10.63
CA GLU A 264 40.81 -24.32 10.25
C GLU A 264 41.39 -25.24 9.15
N SER A 265 41.25 -26.56 9.30
CA SER A 265 41.69 -27.53 8.29
C SER A 265 40.91 -27.43 6.97
N PHE A 266 39.66 -26.99 7.03
CA PHE A 266 38.78 -26.85 5.88
C PHE A 266 39.26 -25.70 4.99
N VAL A 267 39.58 -24.56 5.61
CA VAL A 267 40.20 -23.41 4.93
C VAL A 267 41.61 -23.75 4.42
N ALA A 268 42.43 -24.40 5.24
CA ALA A 268 43.80 -24.75 4.85
C ALA A 268 43.85 -25.65 3.60
N ARG A 269 42.85 -26.51 3.41
CA ARG A 269 42.76 -27.42 2.24
C ARG A 269 42.15 -26.78 1.00
N ARG A 270 41.22 -25.83 1.16
CA ARG A 270 40.41 -25.27 0.06
C ARG A 270 40.73 -23.83 -0.31
N GLY A 271 41.56 -23.15 0.47
CA GLY A 271 41.79 -21.72 0.34
C GLY A 271 40.58 -20.90 0.80
N ARG A 272 40.65 -19.59 0.58
CA ARG A 272 39.50 -18.68 0.78
C ARG A 272 38.75 -18.56 -0.55
N PRO A 273 37.41 -18.53 -0.53
CA PRO A 273 36.62 -18.34 -1.73
C PRO A 273 36.77 -16.91 -2.28
#